data_AF-A0A1F8QC48-F1
#
_entry.id   AF-A0A1F8QC48-F1
#
_cell.length_a   1.000
_cell.length_b   1.000
_cell.length_c   1.000
_cell.angle_alpha   90.00
_cell.angle_beta   90.00
_cell.angle_gamma   90.00
#
_symmetry.space_group_name_H-M   'P 1'
#
loop_
_entity.id
_entity.type
_entity.pdbx_description
1 polymer ?
#
loop_
_entity_poly.entity_id
_entity_poly.type
_entity_poly.pdbx_seq_one_letter_code
_entity_poly.pdbx_strand_id
1 'polypeptide(L)'
;MRLLAVIVMIIGLASVVLGVIFIFQANAGNQEIIDQIAPLEISQVEDRYDQVDATVEQLKVAEGAALQAGNPSNSYLYVSAQRTSLGLTKSNIGNVKAARMNGIVDIVLGVGLVLAGWGIYKKSAA
;
A
#
# COMPACT_ATOMS: atom_id res chain seq x y z
N MET A 1 -2.97 -30.18 26.16
CA MET A 1 -3.11 -30.26 24.69
C MET A 1 -4.39 -29.59 24.20
N ARG A 2 -5.59 -29.93 24.71
CA ARG A 2 -6.85 -29.28 24.29
C ARG A 2 -6.89 -27.76 24.45
N LEU A 3 -6.34 -27.22 25.55
CA LEU A 3 -6.23 -25.77 25.78
C LEU A 3 -5.41 -25.07 24.67
N LEU A 4 -4.25 -25.64 24.31
CA LEU A 4 -3.41 -25.12 23.22
C LEU A 4 -4.15 -25.15 21.89
N ALA A 5 -4.92 -26.21 21.61
CA ALA A 5 -5.71 -26.31 20.39
C ALA A 5 -6.76 -25.18 20.29
N VAL A 6 -7.43 -24.86 21.40
CA VAL A 6 -8.40 -23.76 21.47
C VAL A 6 -7.72 -22.41 21.27
N ILE A 7 -6.57 -22.18 21.91
CA ILE A 7 -5.80 -20.93 21.72
C ILE A 7 -5.40 -20.76 20.26
N VAL A 8 -4.88 -21.81 19.61
CA VAL A 8 -4.50 -21.77 18.19
C VAL A 8 -5.68 -21.47 17.28
N MET A 9 -6.87 -22.05 17.56
CA MET A 9 -8.09 -21.74 16.80
C MET A 9 -8.54 -20.28 16.98
N ILE A 10 -8.45 -19.73 18.19
CA ILE A 10 -8.82 -18.33 18.46
C ILE A 10 -7.86 -17.38 17.73
N ILE A 11 -6.55 -17.64 17.77
CA ILE A 11 -5.56 -16.83 17.03
C ILE A 11 -5.86 -16.91 15.54
N GLY A 12 -6.14 -18.10 15.00
CA GLY A 12 -6.51 -18.26 13.59
C GLY A 12 -7.75 -17.47 13.20
N LEU A 13 -8.81 -17.51 14.02
CA LEU A 13 -10.02 -16.71 13.81
C LEU A 13 -9.73 -15.20 13.84
N ALA A 14 -8.92 -14.74 14.80
CA ALA A 14 -8.53 -13.34 14.89
C ALA A 14 -7.75 -12.89 13.64
N SER A 15 -6.83 -13.71 13.13
CA SER A 15 -6.11 -13.45 11.88
C SER A 15 -7.04 -13.35 10.67
N VAL A 16 -8.06 -14.22 10.57
CA VAL A 16 -9.06 -14.12 9.48
C VAL A 16 -9.83 -12.80 9.57
N VAL A 17 -10.29 -12.42 10.76
CA VAL A 17 -11.04 -11.16 10.96
C VAL A 17 -10.18 -9.96 10.59
N LEU A 18 -8.92 -9.92 11.04
CA LEU A 18 -7.98 -8.86 10.68
C LEU A 18 -7.75 -8.83 9.17
N GLY A 19 -7.52 -9.97 8.53
CA GLY A 19 -7.28 -10.02 7.10
C GLY A 19 -8.47 -9.48 6.27
N VAL A 20 -9.70 -9.78 6.69
CA VAL A 20 -10.91 -9.20 6.08
C VAL A 20 -10.94 -7.67 6.25
N ILE A 21 -10.63 -7.15 7.44
CA ILE A 21 -10.56 -5.71 7.71
C ILE A 21 -9.53 -5.03 6.81
N PHE A 22 -8.34 -5.62 6.64
CA PHE A 22 -7.29 -5.08 5.77
C PHE A 22 -7.73 -5.01 4.30
N ILE A 23 -8.45 -6.01 3.80
CA ILE A 23 -8.97 -5.98 2.41
C ILE A 23 -10.01 -4.86 2.24
N PHE A 24 -10.92 -4.68 3.20
CA PHE A 24 -11.91 -3.61 3.13
C PHE A 24 -11.27 -2.22 3.21
N GLN A 25 -10.30 -2.02 4.11
CA GLN A 25 -9.54 -0.77 4.17
C GLN A 25 -8.78 -0.50 2.88
N ALA A 26 -8.16 -1.51 2.27
CA ALA A 26 -7.48 -1.36 0.99
C ALA A 26 -8.46 -0.94 -0.13
N ASN A 27 -9.67 -1.49 -0.17
CA ASN A 27 -10.67 -1.04 -1.15
C ASN A 27 -11.09 0.41 -0.95
N ALA A 28 -11.35 0.82 0.30
CA ALA A 28 -11.68 2.20 0.63
C ALA A 28 -10.55 3.16 0.24
N GLY A 29 -9.30 2.84 0.59
CA GLY A 29 -8.13 3.62 0.22
C GLY A 29 -7.90 3.68 -1.30
N ASN A 30 -8.20 2.60 -2.03
CA ASN A 30 -8.08 2.62 -3.49
C ASN A 30 -9.08 3.60 -4.12
N GLN A 31 -10.31 3.64 -3.60
CA GLN A 31 -11.34 4.57 -4.08
C GLN A 31 -10.95 6.03 -3.78
N GLU A 32 -10.47 6.30 -2.56
CA GLU A 32 -10.02 7.62 -2.16
C GLU A 32 -8.88 8.13 -3.06
N ILE A 33 -7.93 7.25 -3.42
CA ILE A 33 -6.88 7.60 -4.37
C ILE A 33 -7.46 7.97 -5.72
N ILE A 34 -8.39 7.15 -6.27
CA ILE A 34 -9.04 7.42 -7.57
C ILE A 34 -9.70 8.80 -7.56
N ASP A 35 -10.40 9.13 -6.50
CA ASP A 35 -11.11 10.40 -6.37
C ASP A 35 -10.11 11.59 -6.30
N GLN A 36 -8.94 11.41 -5.68
CA GLN A 36 -7.91 12.43 -5.56
C GLN A 36 -7.10 12.67 -6.84
N ILE A 37 -6.94 11.64 -7.67
CA ILE A 37 -6.10 11.73 -8.89
C ILE A 37 -6.90 12.03 -10.15
N ALA A 38 -8.24 11.99 -10.08
CA ALA A 38 -9.10 12.27 -11.22
C ALA A 38 -8.72 13.60 -11.89
N PRO A 39 -8.63 13.63 -13.24
CA PRO A 39 -9.08 12.63 -14.19
C PRO A 39 -8.03 11.55 -14.54
N LEU A 40 -6.89 11.50 -13.86
CA LEU A 40 -5.84 10.51 -14.13
C LEU A 40 -6.27 9.10 -13.70
N GLU A 41 -5.98 8.07 -14.48
CA GLU A 41 -6.17 6.69 -14.03
C GLU A 41 -5.00 6.21 -13.16
N ILE A 42 -5.23 5.28 -12.22
CA ILE A 42 -4.16 4.68 -11.39
C ILE A 42 -3.03 4.10 -12.26
N SER A 43 -3.37 3.48 -13.39
CA SER A 43 -2.43 2.91 -14.36
C SER A 43 -1.51 3.97 -14.97
N GLN A 44 -1.96 5.21 -15.07
CA GLN A 44 -1.26 6.32 -15.71
C GLN A 44 -0.41 7.13 -14.72
N VAL A 45 -0.59 6.94 -13.41
CA VAL A 45 0.16 7.69 -12.37
C VAL A 45 1.66 7.46 -12.51
N GLU A 46 2.08 6.24 -12.82
CA GLU A 46 3.51 5.90 -12.99
C GLU A 46 4.09 6.58 -14.23
N ASP A 47 3.47 6.43 -15.39
CA ASP A 47 3.90 7.11 -16.62
C ASP A 47 3.93 8.63 -16.46
N ARG A 48 2.94 9.18 -15.75
CA ARG A 48 2.87 10.63 -15.49
C ARG A 48 3.96 11.08 -14.53
N TYR A 49 4.26 10.29 -13.50
CA TYR A 49 5.37 10.54 -12.60
C TYR A 49 6.70 10.56 -13.36
N ASP A 50 6.96 9.56 -14.21
CA ASP A 50 8.22 9.44 -14.95
C ASP A 50 8.41 10.60 -15.95
N GLN A 51 7.33 11.04 -16.60
CA GLN A 51 7.37 12.25 -17.46
C GLN A 51 7.73 13.52 -16.67
N VAL A 52 7.11 13.71 -15.50
CA VAL A 52 7.37 14.87 -14.64
C VAL A 52 8.78 14.79 -14.06
N ASP A 53 9.24 13.61 -13.65
CA ASP A 53 10.59 13.34 -13.16
C ASP A 53 11.65 13.73 -14.19
N ALA A 54 11.49 13.28 -15.43
CA ALA A 54 12.35 13.67 -16.55
C ALA A 54 12.36 15.19 -16.79
N THR A 55 11.20 15.85 -16.66
CA THR A 55 11.09 17.31 -16.81
C THR A 55 11.81 18.04 -15.68
N VAL A 56 11.71 17.57 -14.43
CA VAL A 56 12.45 18.12 -13.30
C VAL A 56 13.95 17.99 -13.51
N GLU A 57 14.45 16.85 -13.99
CA GLU A 57 15.88 16.67 -14.22
C GLU A 57 16.38 17.56 -15.36
N GLN A 58 15.59 17.76 -16.42
CA GLN A 58 15.91 18.73 -17.47
C GLN A 58 16.01 20.16 -16.94
N LEU A 59 15.03 20.61 -16.14
CA LEU A 59 15.04 21.94 -15.53
C LEU A 59 16.20 22.10 -14.54
N LYS A 60 16.55 21.04 -13.81
CA LYS A 60 17.67 21.05 -12.87
C LYS A 60 19.01 21.26 -13.57
N VAL A 61 19.21 20.63 -14.73
CA VAL A 61 20.41 20.84 -15.55
C VAL A 61 20.40 22.26 -16.14
N ALA A 62 19.26 22.73 -16.65
CA ALA A 62 19.13 24.06 -17.25
C ALA A 62 19.33 25.20 -16.24
N GLU A 63 18.84 25.05 -15.00
CA GLU A 63 18.83 26.08 -13.97
C GLU A 63 19.94 25.92 -12.92
N GLY A 64 20.89 24.99 -13.12
CA GLY A 64 21.83 24.55 -12.09
C GLY A 64 22.52 25.65 -11.28
N ALA A 65 22.90 26.77 -11.90
CA ALA A 65 23.49 27.92 -11.21
C ALA A 65 22.47 28.69 -10.34
N ALA A 66 21.24 28.88 -10.82
CA ALA A 66 20.16 29.55 -10.09
C ALA A 66 19.67 28.70 -8.90
N LEU A 67 19.62 27.38 -9.07
CA LEU A 67 19.32 26.43 -8.00
C LEU A 67 20.38 26.45 -6.89
N GLN A 68 21.66 26.48 -7.25
CA GLN A 68 22.76 26.58 -6.27
C GLN A 68 22.75 27.93 -5.53
N ALA A 69 22.32 28.99 -6.19
CA ALA A 69 22.13 30.30 -5.58
C ALA A 69 20.85 30.42 -4.73
N GLY A 70 20.04 29.35 -4.62
CA GLY A 70 18.79 29.34 -3.85
C GLY A 70 17.64 30.12 -4.48
N ASN A 71 17.73 30.46 -5.78
CA ASN A 71 16.72 31.20 -6.53
C ASN A 71 16.16 30.35 -7.69
N PRO A 72 15.44 29.25 -7.40
CA PRO A 72 14.80 28.41 -8.42
C PRO A 72 13.76 29.19 -9.22
N SER A 73 13.53 28.81 -10.47
CA SER A 73 12.41 29.36 -11.23
C SER A 73 11.06 28.87 -10.68
N ASN A 74 10.00 29.64 -10.94
CA ASN A 74 8.64 29.24 -10.64
C ASN A 74 8.24 27.94 -11.36
N SER A 75 8.77 27.70 -12.58
CA SER A 75 8.55 26.45 -13.31
C SER A 75 9.18 25.26 -12.61
N TYR A 76 10.43 25.38 -12.13
CA TYR A 76 11.08 24.31 -11.38
C TYR A 76 10.31 23.98 -10.10
N LEU A 77 9.90 25.00 -9.34
CA LEU A 77 9.12 24.81 -8.11
C LEU A 77 7.77 24.12 -8.39
N TYR A 78 7.06 24.54 -9.43
CA TYR A 78 5.77 23.97 -9.79
C TYR A 78 5.88 22.50 -10.21
N VAL A 79 6.81 22.18 -11.11
CA VAL A 79 7.00 20.80 -11.61
C VAL A 79 7.57 19.89 -10.51
N SER A 80 8.45 20.42 -9.65
CA SER A 80 8.92 19.71 -8.45
C SER A 80 7.78 19.38 -7.48
N ALA A 81 6.90 20.34 -7.19
CA ALA A 81 5.72 20.10 -6.35
C ALA A 81 4.79 19.04 -6.96
N GLN A 82 4.59 19.09 -8.29
CA GLN A 82 3.83 18.07 -9.01
C GLN A 82 4.47 16.69 -8.90
N ARG A 83 5.81 16.59 -9.04
CA ARG A 83 6.55 15.33 -8.83
C ARG A 83 6.34 14.79 -7.43
N THR A 84 6.44 15.63 -6.41
CA THR A 84 6.22 15.22 -5.01
C THR A 84 4.79 14.71 -4.80
N SER A 85 3.78 15.43 -5.31
CA SER A 85 2.38 15.01 -5.20
C SER A 85 2.14 13.65 -5.88
N LEU A 86 2.62 13.47 -7.11
CA LEU A 86 2.51 12.19 -7.82
C LEU A 86 3.30 11.08 -7.14
N GLY A 87 4.46 11.39 -6.54
CA GLY A 87 5.25 10.43 -5.76
C GLY A 87 4.51 9.95 -4.51
N LEU A 88 3.83 10.86 -3.80
CA LEU A 88 2.96 10.51 -2.66
C LEU A 88 1.80 9.63 -3.12
N THR A 89 1.14 9.98 -4.21
CA THR A 89 0.08 9.17 -4.80
C THR A 89 0.57 7.77 -5.18
N LYS A 90 1.72 7.65 -5.87
CA LYS A 90 2.34 6.37 -6.24
C LYS A 90 2.62 5.51 -4.99
N SER A 91 3.15 6.12 -3.94
CA SER A 91 3.38 5.46 -2.64
C SER A 91 2.08 4.97 -2.01
N ASN A 92 1.03 5.80 -1.99
CA ASN A 92 -0.28 5.43 -1.46
C ASN A 92 -0.91 4.26 -2.24
N ILE A 93 -0.79 4.24 -3.58
CA ILE A 93 -1.22 3.10 -4.40
C ILE A 93 -0.47 1.82 -3.98
N GLY A 94 0.84 1.93 -3.76
CA GLY A 94 1.67 0.84 -3.25
C GLY A 94 1.20 0.33 -1.87
N ASN A 95 0.95 1.24 -0.93
CA ASN A 95 0.47 0.93 0.41
C ASN A 95 -0.89 0.23 0.40
N VAL A 96 -1.81 0.70 -0.44
CA VAL A 96 -3.12 0.07 -0.61
C VAL A 96 -2.99 -1.35 -1.17
N LYS A 97 -2.14 -1.56 -2.18
CA LYS A 97 -1.86 -2.90 -2.71
C LYS A 97 -1.23 -3.81 -1.65
N ALA A 98 -0.29 -3.29 -0.86
CA ALA A 98 0.35 -4.03 0.23
C ALA A 98 -0.65 -4.40 1.33
N ALA A 99 -1.53 -3.48 1.74
CA ALA A 99 -2.59 -3.75 2.71
C ALA A 99 -3.53 -4.86 2.22
N ARG A 100 -3.93 -4.83 0.94
CA ARG A 100 -4.74 -5.91 0.35
C ARG A 100 -3.99 -7.25 0.38
N MET A 101 -2.72 -7.26 0.02
CA MET A 101 -1.89 -8.47 0.03
C MET A 101 -1.75 -9.05 1.44
N ASN A 102 -1.43 -8.21 2.42
CA ASN A 102 -1.35 -8.62 3.82
C ASN A 102 -2.68 -9.19 4.32
N GLY A 103 -3.80 -8.57 3.95
CA GLY A 103 -5.12 -9.09 4.30
C GLY A 103 -5.39 -10.48 3.73
N ILE A 104 -4.97 -10.75 2.49
CA ILE A 104 -5.05 -12.09 1.90
C ILE A 104 -4.17 -13.09 2.65
N VAL A 105 -2.93 -12.72 2.96
CA VAL A 105 -2.00 -13.58 3.71
C VAL A 105 -2.55 -13.91 5.10
N ASP A 106 -3.09 -12.93 5.80
CA ASP A 106 -3.69 -13.11 7.12
C ASP A 106 -4.89 -14.05 7.10
N ILE A 107 -5.72 -14.00 6.05
CA ILE A 107 -6.83 -14.94 5.86
C ILE A 107 -6.28 -16.36 5.65
N VAL A 108 -5.30 -16.53 4.75
CA VAL A 108 -4.75 -17.87 4.44
C VAL A 108 -4.09 -18.49 5.68
N LEU A 109 -3.26 -17.72 6.40
CA LEU A 109 -2.64 -18.17 7.65
C LEU A 109 -3.69 -18.43 8.73
N GLY A 110 -4.68 -17.55 8.86
CA GLY A 110 -5.76 -17.69 9.83
C GLY A 110 -6.58 -18.97 9.62
N VAL A 111 -6.98 -19.25 8.38
CA VAL A 111 -7.66 -20.51 8.02
C VAL A 111 -6.77 -21.72 8.33
N GLY A 112 -5.48 -21.65 7.99
CA GLY A 112 -4.52 -22.71 8.31
C GLY A 112 -4.40 -22.99 9.81
N LEU A 113 -4.34 -21.94 10.63
CA LEU A 113 -4.30 -22.04 12.10
C LEU A 113 -5.59 -22.63 12.67
N VAL A 114 -6.76 -22.24 12.15
CA VAL A 114 -8.04 -22.83 12.57
C VAL A 114 -8.06 -24.34 12.29
N LEU A 115 -7.64 -24.76 11.10
CA LEU A 115 -7.60 -26.18 10.72
C LEU A 115 -6.57 -26.96 11.56
N ALA A 116 -5.38 -26.40 11.79
CA ALA A 116 -4.35 -27.00 12.63
C ALA A 116 -4.82 -27.14 14.09
N GLY A 117 -5.43 -26.09 14.65
CA GLY A 117 -6.01 -26.11 15.99
C GLY A 117 -7.11 -27.17 16.11
N TRP A 118 -7.98 -27.29 15.10
CA TRP A 118 -9.01 -28.35 15.08
C TRP A 118 -8.41 -29.76 15.02
N GLY A 119 -7.36 -29.97 14.23
CA GLY A 119 -6.63 -31.24 14.16
C GLY A 119 -6.01 -31.64 15.50
N ILE A 120 -5.36 -30.70 16.20
CA ILE A 120 -4.81 -30.91 17.55
C ILE A 120 -5.93 -31.22 18.54
N TYR A 121 -7.06 -30.51 18.44
CA TYR A 121 -8.21 -30.72 19.33
C TYR A 121 -8.76 -32.14 19.20
N LYS A 122 -8.98 -32.62 17.96
CA LYS A 122 -9.44 -33.98 17.69
C LYS A 122 -8.45 -35.04 18.16
N LYS A 123 -7.15 -34.86 17.89
CA LYS A 123 -6.12 -35.81 18.33
C LYS A 123 -6.00 -35.89 19.85
N SER A 124 -6.25 -34.79 20.56
CA SER A 124 -6.25 -34.75 22.02
C SER A 124 -7.59 -35.19 22.64
N ALA A 125 -8.61 -35.45 21.80
CA ALA A 125 -9.91 -35.96 22.20
C ALA A 125 -10.01 -37.48 22.12
N ALA A 126 -9.29 -38.10 21.18
CA ALA A 126 -8.94 -39.52 21.16
C ALA A 126 -7.92 -39.87 22.25
#